data_AF-A0A1G1CS32-F1
#
_entry.id   AF-A0A1G1CS32-F1
#
_cell.length_a   1.000
_cell.length_b   1.000
_cell.length_c   1.000
_cell.angle_alpha   90.00
_cell.angle_beta   90.00
_cell.angle_gamma   90.00
#
_symmetry.space_group_name_H-M   'P 1'
#
loop_
_entity.id
_entity.type
_entity.pdbx_description
1 polymer ?
#
loop_
_entity_poly.entity_id
_entity_poly.type
_entity_poly.pdbx_seq_one_letter_code
_entity_poly.pdbx_strand_id
1 'polypeptide(L)'
;MAESGALKCARYAFAPNLYHYCGPDTGGEFGEYVAAEMADGGLVEHLTKFETLFPYLQVIAQANGRVDPFDKQVVEAYWVGNRLLEQVDEKATFAALTTYQHLPQRLAKKELKWLMPKIDKQARLHHSFHVLNVFTRTGHRTIRHTVETMDECRISWGEILSSDVKAQNSKLKLKTQKLIYSGGKLKLVPGEKEVLVAQESLVKRLNPGDWVSVHWGIVCDKLSQPVVERLKFYTEYHLKLANETI
;
A
#
# COMPACT_ATOMS: atom_id res chain seq x y z
N MET A 1 -6.00 5.31 -23.69
CA MET A 1 -6.47 4.00 -23.18
C MET A 1 -6.53 4.07 -21.66
N ALA A 2 -7.44 3.35 -21.01
CA ALA A 2 -7.47 3.30 -19.55
C ALA A 2 -6.23 2.54 -19.04
N GLU A 3 -5.59 3.03 -17.97
CA GLU A 3 -4.47 2.36 -17.31
C GLU A 3 -4.86 0.95 -16.84
N SER A 4 -3.99 -0.05 -17.09
CA SER A 4 -4.21 -1.42 -16.64
C SER A 4 -4.07 -1.53 -15.11
N GLY A 5 -4.78 -2.47 -14.49
CA GLY A 5 -4.66 -2.69 -13.05
C GLY A 5 -3.27 -3.19 -12.64
N ALA A 6 -2.61 -3.99 -13.48
CA ALA A 6 -1.22 -4.41 -13.27
C ALA A 6 -0.25 -3.21 -13.23
N LEU A 7 -0.36 -2.26 -14.17
CA LEU A 7 0.49 -1.07 -14.17
C LEU A 7 0.24 -0.19 -12.95
N LYS A 8 -1.04 0.01 -12.57
CA LYS A 8 -1.38 0.69 -11.33
C LYS A 8 -0.77 -0.01 -10.11
N CYS A 9 -0.86 -1.34 -10.05
CA CYS A 9 -0.28 -2.13 -8.98
C CYS A 9 1.24 -1.93 -8.91
N ALA A 10 1.90 -1.93 -10.06
CA ALA A 10 3.34 -1.71 -10.17
C ALA A 10 3.78 -0.34 -9.66
N ARG A 11 3.03 0.73 -9.97
CA ARG A 11 3.33 2.09 -9.49
C ARG A 11 3.36 2.19 -7.97
N TYR A 12 2.50 1.45 -7.27
CA TYR A 12 2.51 1.39 -5.81
C TYR A 12 3.59 0.45 -5.26
N ALA A 13 3.87 -0.66 -5.95
CA ALA A 13 4.90 -1.62 -5.55
C ALA A 13 6.34 -1.15 -5.88
N PHE A 14 6.51 -0.12 -6.70
CA PHE A 14 7.79 0.35 -7.22
C PHE A 14 8.77 0.78 -6.13
N ALA A 15 8.39 1.74 -5.29
CA ALA A 15 9.29 2.30 -4.27
C ALA A 15 9.84 1.25 -3.28
N PRO A 16 9.01 0.39 -2.65
CA PRO A 16 9.55 -0.65 -1.76
C PRO A 16 10.37 -1.70 -2.51
N ASN A 17 10.12 -1.95 -3.81
CA ASN A 17 10.95 -2.84 -4.60
C ASN A 17 12.32 -2.24 -4.92
N LEU A 18 12.35 -0.96 -5.34
CA LEU A 18 13.56 -0.19 -5.58
C LEU A 18 14.48 -0.16 -4.35
N TYR A 19 13.90 -0.09 -3.14
CA TYR A 19 14.66 -0.09 -1.88
C TYR A 19 14.94 -1.50 -1.32
N HIS A 20 14.62 -2.56 -2.07
CA HIS A 20 14.77 -3.97 -1.65
C HIS A 20 14.06 -4.30 -0.32
N TYR A 21 12.92 -3.66 -0.09
CA TYR A 21 12.07 -3.87 1.08
C TYR A 21 11.01 -4.95 0.84
N CYS A 22 10.49 -5.06 -0.39
CA CYS A 22 9.45 -6.01 -0.79
C CYS A 22 9.54 -6.39 -2.27
N GLY A 23 8.96 -7.53 -2.62
CA GLY A 23 8.89 -8.05 -3.99
C GLY A 23 10.04 -8.99 -4.35
N PRO A 24 10.13 -9.43 -5.62
CA PRO A 24 11.29 -10.16 -6.12
C PRO A 24 12.50 -9.22 -6.29
N ASP A 25 13.72 -9.76 -6.23
CA ASP A 25 14.87 -9.06 -6.79
C ASP A 25 14.79 -9.17 -8.32
N THR A 26 14.66 -8.02 -8.98
CA THR A 26 14.41 -7.94 -10.43
C THR A 26 15.57 -7.30 -11.20
N GLY A 27 16.69 -6.98 -10.54
CA GLY A 27 17.82 -6.32 -11.20
C GLY A 27 17.49 -4.97 -11.85
N GLY A 28 16.33 -4.36 -11.55
CA GLY A 28 15.87 -3.09 -12.14
C GLY A 28 14.73 -3.23 -13.15
N GLU A 29 14.44 -4.43 -13.67
CA GLU A 29 13.40 -4.69 -14.69
C GLU A 29 12.01 -4.17 -14.25
N PHE A 30 11.69 -4.28 -12.97
CA PHE A 30 10.43 -3.78 -12.43
C PHE A 30 10.27 -2.26 -12.60
N GLY A 31 11.38 -1.51 -12.50
CA GLY A 31 11.40 -0.07 -12.73
C GLY A 31 11.22 0.31 -14.19
N GLU A 32 11.70 -0.53 -15.11
CA GLU A 32 11.56 -0.30 -16.55
C GLU A 32 10.09 -0.36 -16.98
N TYR A 33 9.31 -1.33 -16.46
CA TYR A 33 7.87 -1.40 -16.70
C TYR A 33 7.12 -0.14 -16.24
N VAL A 34 7.45 0.35 -15.04
CA VAL A 34 6.84 1.56 -14.48
C VAL A 34 7.24 2.81 -15.25
N ALA A 35 8.50 2.90 -15.69
CA ALA A 35 9.00 4.01 -16.50
C ALA A 35 8.40 4.02 -17.92
N ALA A 36 8.27 2.85 -18.55
CA ALA A 36 7.71 2.68 -19.89
C ALA A 36 6.17 2.77 -19.92
N GLU A 37 5.50 2.80 -18.78
CA GLU A 37 4.04 2.69 -18.67
C GLU A 37 3.48 1.46 -19.41
N MET A 38 4.20 0.35 -19.36
CA MET A 38 3.86 -0.88 -20.05
C MET A 38 3.43 -1.96 -19.07
N ALA A 39 2.45 -2.76 -19.48
CA ALA A 39 2.03 -3.95 -18.77
C ALA A 39 1.89 -5.11 -19.76
N ASP A 40 2.59 -6.19 -19.47
CA ASP A 40 2.54 -7.45 -20.20
C ASP A 40 2.57 -8.64 -19.21
N GLY A 41 2.74 -9.85 -19.74
CA GLY A 41 2.84 -11.06 -18.91
C GLY A 41 4.06 -11.06 -17.98
N GLY A 42 5.16 -10.41 -18.35
CA GLY A 42 6.36 -10.32 -17.52
C GLY A 42 6.14 -9.47 -16.27
N LEU A 43 5.52 -8.30 -16.41
CA LEU A 43 5.15 -7.46 -15.26
C LEU A 43 4.24 -8.23 -14.29
N VAL A 44 3.25 -8.95 -14.81
CA VAL A 44 2.33 -9.77 -14.00
C VAL A 44 3.11 -10.85 -13.25
N GLU A 45 4.05 -11.54 -13.91
CA GLU A 45 4.91 -12.53 -13.26
C GLU A 45 5.70 -11.94 -12.09
N HIS A 46 6.32 -10.77 -12.27
CA HIS A 46 7.02 -10.10 -11.16
C HIS A 46 6.07 -9.75 -10.01
N LEU A 47 4.88 -9.21 -10.31
CA LEU A 47 3.90 -8.84 -9.29
C LEU A 47 3.40 -10.05 -8.48
N THR A 48 3.30 -11.23 -9.09
CA THR A 48 2.89 -12.46 -8.38
C THR A 48 3.88 -12.89 -7.30
N LYS A 49 5.16 -12.47 -7.42
CA LYS A 49 6.22 -12.81 -6.46
C LYS A 49 6.20 -11.92 -5.21
N PHE A 50 5.29 -10.94 -5.11
CA PHE A 50 5.11 -10.16 -3.89
C PHE A 50 4.26 -10.95 -2.87
N GLU A 51 4.95 -11.57 -1.91
CA GLU A 51 4.37 -12.50 -0.93
C GLU A 51 3.25 -11.94 -0.04
N THR A 52 3.17 -10.62 0.12
CA THR A 52 2.07 -9.99 0.88
C THR A 52 0.96 -9.51 -0.04
N LEU A 53 1.34 -8.76 -1.08
CA LEU A 53 0.43 -8.12 -2.04
C LEU A 53 -0.40 -9.15 -2.80
N PHE A 54 0.25 -10.11 -3.46
CA PHE A 54 -0.44 -11.00 -4.39
C PHE A 54 -1.48 -11.90 -3.69
N PRO A 55 -1.20 -12.51 -2.53
CA PRO A 55 -2.24 -13.24 -1.80
C PRO A 55 -3.47 -12.42 -1.43
N TYR A 56 -3.30 -11.14 -1.07
CA TYR A 56 -4.44 -10.26 -0.78
C TYR A 56 -5.25 -9.98 -2.05
N LEU A 57 -4.58 -9.70 -3.18
CA LEU A 57 -5.26 -9.49 -4.45
C LEU A 57 -6.07 -10.74 -4.86
N GLN A 58 -5.50 -11.94 -4.71
CA GLN A 58 -6.21 -13.20 -5.01
C GLN A 58 -7.46 -13.35 -4.15
N VAL A 59 -7.36 -13.12 -2.84
CA VAL A 59 -8.48 -13.27 -1.91
C VAL A 59 -9.57 -12.23 -2.17
N ILE A 60 -9.19 -10.98 -2.42
CA ILE A 60 -10.16 -9.92 -2.77
C ILE A 60 -10.85 -10.24 -4.10
N ALA A 61 -10.10 -10.67 -5.12
CA ALA A 61 -10.67 -11.03 -6.41
C ALA A 61 -11.67 -12.20 -6.27
N GLN A 62 -11.27 -13.28 -5.59
CA GLN A 62 -12.09 -14.45 -5.37
C GLN A 62 -13.40 -14.11 -4.62
N ALA A 63 -13.31 -13.36 -3.53
CA ALA A 63 -14.46 -12.95 -2.74
C ALA A 63 -15.47 -12.10 -3.53
N ASN A 64 -15.02 -11.49 -4.63
CA ASN A 64 -15.83 -10.63 -5.48
C ASN A 64 -16.11 -11.23 -6.86
N GLY A 65 -15.87 -12.53 -7.05
CA GLY A 65 -16.15 -13.24 -8.32
C GLY A 65 -15.31 -12.75 -9.50
N ARG A 66 -14.12 -12.19 -9.26
CA ARG A 66 -13.21 -11.69 -10.30
C ARG A 66 -12.15 -12.74 -10.61
N VAL A 67 -11.95 -13.01 -11.90
CA VAL A 67 -10.97 -13.99 -12.38
C VAL A 67 -9.54 -13.43 -12.30
N ASP A 68 -9.36 -12.15 -12.64
CA ASP A 68 -8.05 -11.49 -12.64
C ASP A 68 -7.75 -10.83 -11.28
N PRO A 69 -6.73 -11.29 -10.52
CA PRO A 69 -6.27 -10.62 -9.31
C PRO A 69 -5.75 -9.19 -9.56
N PHE A 70 -5.31 -8.88 -10.78
CA PHE A 70 -4.87 -7.55 -11.19
C PHE A 70 -5.99 -6.72 -11.82
N ASP A 71 -7.25 -7.13 -11.68
CA ASP A 71 -8.38 -6.28 -12.00
C ASP A 71 -8.24 -4.94 -11.28
N LYS A 72 -8.49 -3.84 -12.01
CA LYS A 72 -8.26 -2.48 -11.51
C LYS A 72 -8.99 -2.21 -10.19
N GLN A 73 -10.22 -2.70 -10.02
CA GLN A 73 -10.96 -2.49 -8.77
C GLN A 73 -10.37 -3.32 -7.63
N VAL A 74 -9.81 -4.50 -7.89
CA VAL A 74 -9.11 -5.32 -6.88
C VAL A 74 -7.83 -4.61 -6.42
N VAL A 75 -7.03 -4.12 -7.37
CA VAL A 75 -5.81 -3.35 -7.08
C VAL A 75 -6.12 -2.08 -6.30
N GLU A 76 -7.19 -1.35 -6.68
CA GLU A 76 -7.64 -0.18 -5.93
C GLU A 76 -8.13 -0.54 -4.53
N ALA A 77 -8.83 -1.67 -4.37
CA ALA A 77 -9.29 -2.14 -3.06
C ALA A 77 -8.11 -2.35 -2.12
N TYR A 78 -7.03 -2.95 -2.60
CA TYR A 78 -5.83 -3.21 -1.79
C TYR A 78 -5.08 -1.91 -1.44
N TRP A 79 -4.82 -1.03 -2.41
CA TRP A 79 -3.93 0.12 -2.20
C TRP A 79 -4.60 1.38 -1.62
N VAL A 80 -5.82 1.69 -2.08
CA VAL A 80 -6.53 2.95 -1.74
C VAL A 80 -7.93 2.73 -1.17
N GLY A 81 -8.40 1.48 -1.16
CA GLY A 81 -9.66 1.09 -0.56
C GLY A 81 -10.88 1.32 -1.47
N ASN A 82 -11.78 0.35 -1.45
CA ASN A 82 -13.14 0.42 -1.99
C ASN A 82 -13.99 -0.72 -1.41
N ARG A 83 -15.27 -0.75 -1.80
CA ARG A 83 -16.28 -1.72 -1.34
C ARG A 83 -15.93 -3.19 -1.51
N LEU A 84 -14.98 -3.58 -2.39
CA LEU A 84 -14.62 -4.99 -2.57
C LEU A 84 -14.03 -5.59 -1.29
N LEU A 85 -13.42 -4.76 -0.43
CA LEU A 85 -12.92 -5.16 0.87
C LEU A 85 -14.04 -5.63 1.83
N GLU A 86 -15.28 -5.19 1.60
CA GLU A 86 -16.41 -5.52 2.47
C GLU A 86 -16.92 -6.95 2.25
N GLN A 87 -16.66 -7.51 1.06
CA GLN A 87 -17.09 -8.86 0.66
C GLN A 87 -16.13 -9.97 1.12
N VAL A 88 -14.94 -9.61 1.61
CA VAL A 88 -13.98 -10.58 2.15
C VAL A 88 -14.41 -10.97 3.56
N ASP A 89 -14.77 -12.23 3.76
CA ASP A 89 -15.18 -12.75 5.06
C ASP A 89 -13.97 -13.07 5.97
N GLU A 90 -14.26 -13.37 7.24
CA GLU A 90 -13.26 -13.66 8.26
C GLU A 90 -12.47 -14.93 7.95
N LYS A 91 -13.10 -15.94 7.34
CA LYS A 91 -12.45 -17.20 6.98
C LYS A 91 -11.42 -17.00 5.86
N ALA A 92 -11.78 -16.23 4.84
CA ALA A 92 -10.92 -15.85 3.74
C ALA A 92 -9.76 -14.98 4.24
N THR A 93 -10.05 -14.04 5.14
CA THR A 93 -9.03 -13.21 5.82
C THR A 93 -8.05 -14.07 6.63
N PHE A 94 -8.56 -15.02 7.41
CA PHE A 94 -7.74 -15.97 8.16
C PHE A 94 -6.83 -16.80 7.26
N ALA A 95 -7.38 -17.35 6.16
CA ALA A 95 -6.61 -18.12 5.20
C ALA A 95 -5.53 -17.27 4.51
N ALA A 96 -5.84 -16.01 4.17
CA ALA A 96 -4.87 -15.07 3.60
C ALA A 96 -3.62 -14.91 4.49
N LEU A 97 -3.85 -14.69 5.78
CA LEU A 97 -2.78 -14.44 6.76
C LEU A 97 -2.02 -15.71 7.15
N THR A 98 -2.73 -16.83 7.33
CA THR A 98 -2.13 -18.05 7.89
C THR A 98 -1.63 -19.00 6.83
N THR A 99 -2.41 -19.22 5.76
CA THR A 99 -2.09 -20.20 4.73
C THR A 99 -1.25 -19.60 3.61
N TYR A 100 -1.61 -18.41 3.09
CA TYR A 100 -0.91 -17.86 1.93
C TYR A 100 0.31 -17.00 2.31
N GLN A 101 0.23 -16.25 3.41
CA GLN A 101 1.34 -15.43 3.89
C GLN A 101 2.24 -16.13 4.92
N HIS A 102 1.83 -17.29 5.42
CA HIS A 102 2.56 -18.06 6.43
C HIS A 102 2.96 -17.21 7.66
N LEU A 103 2.10 -16.27 8.10
CA LEU A 103 2.40 -15.41 9.24
C LEU A 103 2.66 -16.18 10.54
N PRO A 104 1.98 -17.31 10.84
CA PRO A 104 2.30 -18.12 12.03
C PRO A 104 3.74 -18.62 12.09
N GLN A 105 4.38 -18.83 10.94
CA GLN A 105 5.77 -19.25 10.82
C GLN A 105 6.75 -18.06 10.85
N ARG A 106 6.28 -16.86 10.50
CA ARG A 106 7.10 -15.64 10.35
C ARG A 106 7.07 -14.72 11.56
N LEU A 107 6.04 -14.80 12.40
CA LEU A 107 5.81 -13.87 13.52
C LEU A 107 6.03 -14.55 14.87
N ALA A 108 6.45 -13.76 15.87
CA ALA A 108 6.52 -14.25 17.24
C ALA A 108 5.12 -14.54 17.81
N LYS A 109 5.02 -15.50 18.75
CA LYS A 109 3.76 -15.86 19.42
C LYS A 109 2.99 -14.66 19.99
N LYS A 110 3.71 -13.67 20.54
CA LYS A 110 3.12 -12.43 21.08
C LYS A 110 2.46 -11.58 19.99
N GLU A 111 3.06 -11.48 18.81
CA GLU A 111 2.52 -10.73 17.67
C GLU A 111 1.28 -11.44 17.12
N LEU A 112 1.29 -12.77 17.02
CA LEU A 112 0.12 -13.55 16.64
C LEU A 112 -1.04 -13.38 17.63
N LYS A 113 -0.75 -13.37 18.94
CA LYS A 113 -1.77 -13.13 19.99
C LYS A 113 -2.45 -11.77 19.84
N TRP A 114 -1.74 -10.76 19.33
CA TRP A 114 -2.31 -9.44 19.03
C TRP A 114 -3.04 -9.38 17.70
N LEU A 115 -2.55 -10.11 16.68
CA LEU A 115 -3.10 -10.07 15.32
C LEU A 115 -4.38 -10.90 15.18
N MET A 116 -4.39 -12.15 15.65
CA MET A 116 -5.48 -13.10 15.36
C MET A 116 -6.87 -12.60 15.81
N PRO A 117 -7.06 -12.01 17.01
CA PRO A 117 -8.37 -11.52 17.44
C PRO A 117 -8.94 -10.38 16.60
N LYS A 118 -8.12 -9.77 15.74
CA LYS A 118 -8.54 -8.66 14.86
C LYS A 118 -9.23 -9.16 13.59
N ILE A 119 -9.06 -10.44 13.25
CA ILE A 119 -9.72 -11.07 12.10
C ILE A 119 -11.25 -11.07 12.34
N ASP A 120 -11.67 -11.50 13.53
CA ASP A 120 -13.07 -11.50 14.00
C ASP A 120 -13.66 -10.10 14.17
N LYS A 121 -12.84 -9.06 14.00
CA LYS A 121 -13.24 -7.64 14.02
C LYS A 121 -13.24 -7.03 12.63
N GLN A 122 -13.51 -7.86 11.61
CA GLN A 122 -13.58 -7.45 10.21
C GLN A 122 -12.31 -6.75 9.72
N ALA A 123 -11.14 -7.34 10.00
CA ALA A 123 -9.90 -6.91 9.36
C ALA A 123 -10.08 -6.87 7.83
N ARG A 124 -9.78 -5.73 7.21
CA ARG A 124 -9.90 -5.58 5.76
C ARG A 124 -8.54 -5.79 5.12
N LEU A 125 -8.47 -6.58 4.04
CA LEU A 125 -7.23 -6.87 3.31
C LEU A 125 -6.70 -5.67 2.50
N HIS A 126 -6.63 -4.50 3.13
CA HIS A 126 -6.04 -3.28 2.61
C HIS A 126 -4.57 -3.20 3.03
N HIS A 127 -3.75 -2.48 2.27
CA HIS A 127 -2.33 -2.32 2.57
C HIS A 127 -2.08 -1.75 3.98
N SER A 128 -2.89 -0.77 4.41
CA SER A 128 -2.78 -0.20 5.76
C SER A 128 -3.10 -1.18 6.89
N PHE A 129 -3.90 -2.23 6.65
CA PHE A 129 -4.08 -3.29 7.65
C PHE A 129 -2.76 -4.00 7.90
N HIS A 130 -2.10 -4.43 6.83
CA HIS A 130 -0.83 -5.14 6.92
C HIS A 130 0.23 -4.30 7.62
N VAL A 131 0.41 -3.05 7.18
CA VAL A 131 1.43 -2.14 7.76
C VAL A 131 1.17 -1.84 9.25
N LEU A 132 -0.08 -1.61 9.65
CA LEU A 132 -0.40 -1.15 11.00
C LEU A 132 -0.68 -2.28 12.00
N ASN A 133 -1.00 -3.48 11.53
CA ASN A 133 -1.37 -4.61 12.40
C ASN A 133 -0.41 -5.80 12.32
N VAL A 134 0.39 -5.89 11.25
CA VAL A 134 1.51 -6.84 11.14
C VAL A 134 2.80 -6.04 11.34
N PHE A 135 3.20 -5.83 12.60
CA PHE A 135 4.33 -4.98 12.99
C PHE A 135 5.71 -5.44 12.49
N THR A 136 5.76 -6.52 11.72
CA THR A 136 6.94 -7.07 11.08
C THR A 136 6.74 -7.00 9.57
N ARG A 137 7.63 -6.29 8.86
CA ARG A 137 7.62 -6.24 7.41
C ARG A 137 8.00 -7.61 6.87
N THR A 138 7.04 -8.26 6.20
CA THR A 138 7.20 -9.56 5.54
C THR A 138 7.54 -9.35 4.07
N GLY A 139 8.81 -9.50 3.71
CA GLY A 139 9.37 -9.29 2.36
C GLY A 139 10.79 -9.84 2.29
N HIS A 140 11.70 -9.21 1.53
CA HIS A 140 13.11 -9.65 1.43
C HIS A 140 13.82 -9.83 2.77
N ARG A 141 13.45 -9.03 3.78
CA ARG A 141 13.95 -9.15 5.16
C ARG A 141 12.82 -9.01 6.16
N THR A 142 12.70 -9.98 7.06
CA THR A 142 11.79 -9.94 8.22
C THR A 142 12.34 -8.96 9.26
N ILE A 143 11.89 -7.71 9.19
CA ILE A 143 12.34 -6.63 10.08
C ILE A 143 11.11 -6.00 10.74
N ARG A 144 11.18 -5.78 12.05
CA ARG A 144 10.15 -5.04 12.77
C ARG A 144 10.08 -3.60 12.28
N HIS A 145 8.87 -3.15 12.01
CA HIS A 145 8.62 -1.77 11.69
C HIS A 145 8.89 -0.88 12.92
N THR A 146 9.62 0.22 12.73
CA THR A 146 9.52 1.41 13.59
C THR A 146 8.31 2.25 13.15
N VAL A 147 7.87 3.19 13.99
CA VAL A 147 6.76 4.11 13.64
C VAL A 147 7.07 4.89 12.37
N GLU A 148 8.32 5.33 12.21
CA GLU A 148 8.80 6.04 11.02
C GLU A 148 8.69 5.15 9.78
N THR A 149 9.12 3.89 9.87
CA THR A 149 8.99 2.96 8.74
C THR A 149 7.53 2.59 8.42
N MET A 150 6.63 2.56 9.41
CA MET A 150 5.19 2.40 9.16
C MET A 150 4.63 3.62 8.45
N ASP A 151 5.08 4.82 8.81
CA ASP A 151 4.64 6.06 8.17
C ASP A 151 5.08 6.18 6.71
N GLU A 152 6.25 5.64 6.39
CA GLU A 152 6.73 5.55 5.01
C GLU A 152 6.10 4.39 4.22
N CYS A 153 5.80 3.27 4.88
CA CYS A 153 5.22 2.08 4.24
C CYS A 153 3.71 2.20 4.01
N ARG A 154 2.96 2.87 4.90
CA ARG A 154 1.54 3.10 4.65
C ARG A 154 1.38 3.97 3.39
N ILE A 155 0.33 3.72 2.63
CA ILE A 155 -0.05 4.65 1.57
C ILE A 155 -0.56 5.93 2.24
N SER A 156 0.23 6.99 2.15
CA SER A 156 -0.15 8.32 2.60
C SER A 156 -0.78 9.11 1.47
N TRP A 157 -1.49 10.18 1.82
CA TRP A 157 -2.04 11.13 0.85
C TRP A 157 -1.63 12.54 1.22
N GLY A 158 -1.44 13.41 0.23
CA GLY A 158 -1.07 14.79 0.46
C GLY A 158 -1.53 15.71 -0.64
N GLU A 159 -1.78 16.96 -0.28
CA GLU A 159 -2.09 18.05 -1.20
C GLU A 159 -0.79 18.75 -1.59
N ILE A 160 -0.59 18.98 -2.89
CA ILE A 160 0.61 19.63 -3.41
C ILE A 160 0.60 21.12 -3.04
N LEU A 161 1.59 21.58 -2.27
CA LEU A 161 1.69 22.96 -1.81
C LEU A 161 2.22 23.91 -2.90
N SER A 162 3.26 23.47 -3.61
CA SER A 162 3.92 24.26 -4.66
C SER A 162 4.54 23.32 -5.67
N SER A 163 4.38 23.60 -6.97
CA SER A 163 4.88 22.75 -8.05
C SER A 163 6.01 23.43 -8.82
N ASP A 164 7.25 23.01 -8.55
CA ASP A 164 8.36 23.12 -9.51
C ASP A 164 8.60 21.75 -10.18
N VAL A 165 7.53 21.04 -10.56
CA VAL A 165 7.66 19.74 -11.23
C VAL A 165 7.95 19.99 -12.70
N LYS A 166 9.24 20.07 -13.03
CA LYS A 166 9.70 20.38 -14.39
C LYS A 166 10.15 19.13 -15.15
N ALA A 167 10.55 18.10 -14.42
CA ALA A 167 11.10 16.87 -14.98
C ALA A 167 10.91 15.68 -14.04
N GLN A 168 11.24 14.48 -14.53
CA GLN A 168 11.37 13.29 -13.69
C GLN A 168 12.34 13.54 -12.52
N ASN A 169 12.07 12.91 -11.38
CA ASN A 169 12.81 13.07 -10.12
C ASN A 169 12.71 14.47 -9.49
N SER A 170 11.77 15.31 -9.96
CA SER A 170 11.43 16.54 -9.25
C SER A 170 10.93 16.22 -7.84
N LYS A 171 11.25 17.12 -6.92
CA LYS A 171 10.77 17.05 -5.54
C LYS A 171 9.51 17.90 -5.36
N LEU A 172 8.56 17.36 -4.62
CA LEU A 172 7.29 18.01 -4.28
C LEU A 172 7.16 18.16 -2.77
N LYS A 173 6.72 19.34 -2.33
CA LYS A 173 6.27 19.53 -0.95
C LYS A 173 4.77 19.29 -0.86
N LEU A 174 4.39 18.41 0.06
CA LEU A 174 3.01 18.06 0.32
C LEU A 174 2.59 18.47 1.72
N LYS A 175 1.37 18.98 1.84
CA LYS A 175 0.65 18.98 3.11
C LYS A 175 -0.01 17.62 3.31
N THR A 176 0.39 16.91 4.35
CA THR A 176 0.01 15.51 4.59
C THR A 176 -0.15 15.24 6.09
N GLN A 177 -0.03 13.99 6.49
CA GLN A 177 -0.07 13.53 7.86
C GLN A 177 1.19 12.72 8.17
N LYS A 178 1.62 12.78 9.43
CA LYS A 178 2.69 11.95 9.99
C LYS A 178 2.10 11.01 11.03
N LEU A 179 2.44 9.73 10.92
CA LEU A 179 2.15 8.75 11.97
C LEU A 179 3.14 8.95 13.11
N ILE A 180 2.61 9.08 14.32
CA ILE A 180 3.38 9.19 15.56
C ILE A 180 2.88 8.17 16.58
N TYR A 181 3.73 7.84 17.54
CA TYR A 181 3.34 7.10 18.73
C TYR A 181 3.33 8.05 19.93
N SER A 182 2.17 8.25 20.55
CA SER A 182 2.00 9.18 21.66
C SER A 182 0.87 8.73 22.60
N GLY A 183 1.17 8.68 23.89
CA GLY A 183 0.22 8.25 24.93
C GLY A 183 -0.23 6.80 24.77
N GLY A 184 0.69 5.90 24.40
CA GLY A 184 0.39 4.47 24.24
C GLY A 184 -0.38 4.12 22.97
N LYS A 185 -0.53 5.06 22.02
CA LYS A 185 -1.33 4.87 20.81
C LYS A 185 -0.65 5.47 19.58
N LEU A 186 -0.87 4.85 18.42
CA LEU A 186 -0.55 5.41 17.12
C LEU A 186 -1.57 6.47 16.71
N LYS A 187 -1.12 7.61 16.19
CA LYS A 187 -1.97 8.73 15.76
C LYS A 187 -1.43 9.34 14.48
N LEU A 188 -2.32 9.80 13.61
CA LEU A 188 -1.96 10.69 12.50
C LEU A 188 -2.06 12.14 12.98
N VAL A 189 -0.99 12.90 12.81
CA VAL A 189 -0.96 14.35 13.06
C VAL A 189 -0.67 15.10 11.76
N PRO A 190 -1.13 16.35 11.60
CA PRO A 190 -0.76 17.17 10.45
C PRO A 190 0.76 17.24 10.28
N GLY A 191 1.23 17.23 9.05
CA GLY A 191 2.65 17.35 8.74
C GLY A 191 2.88 17.75 7.29
N GLU A 192 4.14 17.91 6.95
CA GLU A 192 4.60 18.12 5.59
C GLU A 192 5.62 17.07 5.21
N LYS A 193 5.67 16.70 3.93
CA LYS A 193 6.69 15.80 3.39
C LYS A 193 7.23 16.34 2.09
N GLU A 194 8.52 16.13 1.87
CA GLU A 194 9.15 16.26 0.57
C GLU A 194 9.17 14.88 -0.09
N VAL A 195 8.65 14.76 -1.31
CA VAL A 195 8.50 13.49 -2.03
C VAL A 195 9.03 13.59 -3.45
N LEU A 196 9.40 12.46 -4.04
CA LEU A 196 9.89 12.36 -5.41
C LEU A 196 8.79 12.00 -6.39
N VAL A 197 8.82 12.63 -7.57
CA VAL A 197 8.01 12.20 -8.72
C VAL A 197 8.90 11.39 -9.66
N ALA A 198 8.93 10.08 -9.48
CA ALA A 198 9.80 9.19 -10.26
C ALA A 198 9.28 8.88 -11.67
N GLN A 199 7.99 9.12 -11.95
CA GLN A 199 7.35 8.78 -13.23
C GLN A 199 7.14 10.03 -14.08
N GLU A 200 7.65 10.05 -15.31
CA GLU A 200 7.50 11.21 -16.20
C GLU A 200 6.02 11.51 -16.54
N SER A 201 5.20 10.46 -16.66
CA SER A 201 3.78 10.64 -16.95
C SER A 201 3.01 11.36 -15.85
N LEU A 202 3.48 11.28 -14.60
CA LEU A 202 2.93 12.04 -13.48
C LEU A 202 3.36 13.50 -13.53
N VAL A 203 4.59 13.79 -13.95
CA VAL A 203 5.14 15.15 -13.99
C VAL A 203 4.20 16.12 -14.72
N LYS A 204 3.66 15.71 -15.87
CA LYS A 204 2.80 16.56 -16.73
C LYS A 204 1.37 16.72 -16.21
N ARG A 205 0.95 16.00 -15.16
CA ARG A 205 -0.45 15.92 -14.69
C ARG A 205 -0.67 16.50 -13.30
N LEU A 206 0.39 16.86 -12.59
CA LEU A 206 0.36 17.33 -11.21
C LEU A 206 0.47 18.85 -11.14
N ASN A 207 -0.49 19.47 -10.45
CA ASN A 207 -0.55 20.90 -10.18
C ASN A 207 -0.67 21.17 -8.67
N PRO A 208 -0.37 22.38 -8.20
CA PRO A 208 -0.67 22.77 -6.82
C PRO A 208 -2.17 22.58 -6.52
N GLY A 209 -2.49 22.10 -5.32
CA GLY A 209 -3.85 21.76 -4.89
C GLY A 209 -4.32 20.37 -5.34
N ASP A 210 -3.59 19.66 -6.21
CA ASP A 210 -3.90 18.26 -6.51
C ASP A 210 -3.57 17.36 -5.32
N TRP A 211 -4.39 16.31 -5.14
CA TRP A 211 -4.12 15.24 -4.20
C TRP A 211 -3.31 14.13 -4.84
N VAL A 212 -2.34 13.59 -4.09
CA VAL A 212 -1.53 12.45 -4.52
C VAL A 212 -1.44 11.39 -3.44
N SER A 213 -1.25 10.14 -3.84
CA SER A 213 -0.79 9.06 -2.95
C SER A 213 0.73 8.96 -2.96
N VAL A 214 1.30 8.54 -1.84
CA VAL A 214 2.75 8.40 -1.66
C VAL A 214 3.07 7.10 -0.93
N HIS A 215 4.10 6.40 -1.39
CA HIS A 215 4.66 5.21 -0.76
C HIS A 215 6.20 5.32 -0.75
N TRP A 216 6.81 5.21 0.44
CA TRP A 216 8.25 5.38 0.66
C TRP A 216 8.83 6.65 0.00
N GLY A 217 8.19 7.80 0.24
CA GLY A 217 8.65 9.08 -0.28
C GLY A 217 8.51 9.27 -1.80
N ILE A 218 7.88 8.34 -2.54
CA ILE A 218 7.63 8.46 -3.98
C ILE A 218 6.14 8.60 -4.26
N VAL A 219 5.78 9.53 -5.15
CA VAL A 219 4.39 9.68 -5.61
C VAL A 219 3.96 8.47 -6.43
N CYS A 220 2.86 7.82 -5.99
CA CYS A 220 2.30 6.66 -6.68
C CYS A 220 1.25 7.09 -7.70
N ASP A 221 0.29 7.94 -7.33
CA ASP A 221 -0.81 8.33 -8.22
C ASP A 221 -1.42 9.70 -7.88
N LYS A 222 -2.07 10.32 -8.86
CA LYS A 222 -2.96 11.47 -8.64
C LYS A 222 -4.33 10.96 -8.21
N LEU A 223 -4.86 11.51 -7.12
CA LEU A 223 -6.11 11.06 -6.52
C LEU A 223 -7.23 12.09 -6.74
N SER A 224 -8.46 11.60 -6.90
CA SER A 224 -9.64 12.43 -6.75
C SER A 224 -10.06 12.49 -5.27
N GLN A 225 -10.80 13.54 -4.90
CA GLN A 225 -11.29 13.73 -3.54
C GLN A 225 -12.01 12.48 -2.95
N PRO A 226 -12.91 11.80 -3.68
CA PRO A 226 -13.55 10.58 -3.16
C PRO A 226 -12.57 9.43 -2.91
N VAL A 227 -11.46 9.35 -3.64
CA VAL A 227 -10.42 8.32 -3.41
C VAL A 227 -9.64 8.65 -2.13
N VAL A 228 -9.31 9.92 -1.91
CA VAL A 228 -8.65 10.39 -0.67
C VAL A 228 -9.49 10.05 0.55
N GLU A 229 -10.81 10.29 0.48
CA GLU A 229 -11.73 10.01 1.59
C GLU A 229 -11.79 8.51 1.94
N ARG A 230 -11.78 7.62 0.93
CA ARG A 230 -11.73 6.17 1.16
C ARG A 230 -10.40 5.73 1.76
N LEU A 231 -9.28 6.21 1.21
CA LEU A 231 -7.96 5.89 1.73
C LEU A 231 -7.81 6.36 3.19
N LYS A 232 -8.33 7.55 3.50
CA LYS A 232 -8.43 8.06 4.87
C LYS A 232 -9.26 7.14 5.75
N PHE A 233 -10.46 6.77 5.32
CA PHE A 233 -11.36 5.88 6.06
C PHE A 233 -10.69 4.55 6.42
N TYR A 234 -10.13 3.83 5.44
CA TYR A 234 -9.48 2.53 5.72
C TYR A 234 -8.20 2.68 6.54
N THR A 235 -7.44 3.77 6.38
CA THR A 235 -6.27 4.04 7.22
C THR A 235 -6.68 4.27 8.67
N GLU A 236 -7.68 5.10 8.93
CA GLU A 236 -8.19 5.35 10.28
C GLU A 236 -8.84 4.09 10.89
N TYR A 237 -9.54 3.30 10.08
CA TYR A 237 -10.12 2.01 10.50
C TYR A 237 -9.03 1.05 11.00
N HIS A 238 -7.97 0.83 10.22
CA HIS A 238 -6.89 -0.07 10.63
C HIS A 238 -6.01 0.52 11.74
N LEU A 239 -5.93 1.84 11.86
CA LEU A 239 -5.26 2.51 12.97
C LEU A 239 -6.01 2.28 14.30
N LYS A 240 -7.35 2.36 14.29
CA LYS A 240 -8.19 2.02 15.45
C LYS A 240 -7.97 0.58 15.87
N LEU A 241 -7.97 -0.34 14.91
CA LEU A 241 -7.72 -1.76 15.15
C LEU A 241 -6.32 -2.04 15.71
N ALA A 242 -5.29 -1.36 15.18
CA ALA A 242 -3.93 -1.44 15.70
C ALA A 242 -3.86 -1.04 17.18
N ASN A 243 -4.51 0.08 17.49
CA ASN A 243 -4.57 0.68 18.81
C ASN A 243 -5.34 -0.12 19.87
N GLU A 244 -6.01 -1.21 19.53
CA GLU A 244 -6.61 -2.09 20.55
C GLU A 244 -5.59 -2.94 21.30
N THR A 245 -4.41 -3.16 20.70
CA THR A 245 -3.38 -4.08 21.21
C THR A 245 -2.03 -3.41 21.48
N ILE A 246 -1.91 -2.12 21.16
CA ILE A 246 -0.74 -1.28 21.48
C ILE A 246 -0.96 -0.59 22.82
#